data_AF-A0A4U9WLW3-F1
#
_entry.id   AF-A0A4U9WLW3-F1
#
_cell.length_a   1.000
_cell.length_b   1.000
_cell.length_c   1.000
_cell.angle_alpha   90.00
_cell.angle_beta   90.00
_cell.angle_gamma   90.00
#
_symmetry.space_group_name_H-M   'P 1'
#
loop_
_entity.id
_entity.type
_entity.pdbx_description
1 polymer ?
#
loop_
_entity_poly.entity_id
_entity_poly.type
_entity_poly.pdbx_seq_one_letter_code
_entity_poly.pdbx_strand_id
1 'polypeptide(L)' 'MTEKTAVTRSTFDQVILPVYAPAQFVPVKGKGSRVWDQQGKEYIDFSGGIAVTALGTAIRHWLRL' A
#
# COMPACT_ATOMS: atom_id res chain seq x y z
N MET A 1 -21.97 13.72 10.60
CA MET A 1 -20.60 13.20 10.64
C MET A 1 -20.63 11.82 10.01
N THR A 2 -19.94 11.59 8.91
CA THR A 2 -19.93 10.30 8.22
C THR A 2 -19.04 9.34 9.02
N GLU A 3 -19.60 8.26 9.54
CA GLU A 3 -18.76 7.20 10.12
C GLU A 3 -17.89 6.61 9.01
N LYS A 4 -16.57 6.63 9.22
CA LYS A 4 -15.61 6.05 8.28
C LYS A 4 -15.49 4.57 8.60
N THR A 5 -16.24 3.73 7.88
CA THR A 5 -16.14 2.27 8.00
C THR A 5 -14.68 1.81 7.82
N ALA A 6 -14.22 0.92 8.70
CA ALA A 6 -12.86 0.39 8.63
C ALA A 6 -12.67 -0.48 7.37
N VAL A 7 -11.73 -0.09 6.51
CA VAL A 7 -11.38 -0.85 5.30
C VAL A 7 -10.43 -1.98 5.68
N THR A 8 -10.83 -3.22 5.41
CA THR A 8 -10.05 -4.44 5.66
C THR A 8 -9.71 -5.18 4.37
N ARG A 9 -8.86 -6.23 4.45
CA ARG A 9 -8.58 -7.12 3.31
C ARG A 9 -9.83 -7.79 2.73
N SER A 10 -10.82 -8.14 3.54
CA SER A 10 -12.07 -8.75 3.05
C SER A 10 -12.91 -7.78 2.20
N THR A 11 -12.78 -6.47 2.44
CA THR A 11 -13.42 -5.43 1.60
C THR A 11 -13.03 -5.59 0.13
N PHE A 12 -11.78 -6.00 -0.16
CA PHE A 12 -11.32 -6.21 -1.53
C PHE A 12 -12.19 -7.24 -2.26
N ASP A 13 -12.51 -8.36 -1.61
CA ASP A 13 -13.28 -9.44 -2.23
C ASP A 13 -14.74 -9.03 -2.49
N GLN A 14 -15.25 -8.06 -1.74
CA GLN A 14 -16.61 -7.54 -1.88
C GLN A 14 -16.75 -6.48 -2.97
N VAL A 15 -15.68 -5.74 -3.28
CA VAL A 15 -15.75 -4.53 -4.13
C VAL A 15 -14.91 -4.61 -5.40
N ILE A 16 -13.96 -5.54 -5.51
CA ILE A 16 -13.08 -5.69 -6.67
C ILE A 16 -13.35 -7.02 -7.36
N LEU A 17 -13.33 -7.03 -8.70
CA LEU A 17 -13.44 -8.26 -9.49
C LEU A 17 -12.28 -9.21 -9.16
N PRO A 18 -12.50 -10.54 -9.15
CA PRO A 18 -11.52 -11.53 -8.71
C PRO A 18 -10.45 -11.83 -9.78
N VAL A 19 -9.82 -10.79 -10.33
CA VAL A 19 -8.72 -10.87 -11.30
C VAL A 19 -7.33 -10.70 -10.66
N TYR A 20 -7.29 -10.34 -9.38
CA TYR A 20 -6.06 -10.25 -8.58
C TYR A 20 -6.19 -11.08 -7.30
N ALA A 21 -5.07 -11.59 -6.82
CA ALA A 21 -4.92 -12.21 -5.50
C ALA A 21 -3.97 -11.36 -4.63
N PRO A 22 -4.44 -10.24 -4.05
CA PRO A 22 -3.57 -9.34 -3.29
C PRO A 22 -3.13 -9.98 -1.96
N ALA A 23 -2.00 -9.47 -1.43
CA ALA A 23 -1.47 -9.87 -0.14
C ALA A 23 -2.51 -9.72 0.99
N GLN A 24 -2.29 -10.44 2.09
CA GLN A 24 -3.20 -10.41 3.25
C GLN A 24 -3.09 -9.11 4.07
N PHE A 25 -2.04 -8.33 3.87
CA PHE A 25 -1.85 -7.02 4.47
C PHE A 25 -2.12 -5.91 3.46
N VAL A 26 -2.52 -4.74 3.96
CA VAL A 26 -2.81 -3.55 3.15
C VAL A 26 -1.76 -2.48 3.44
N PRO A 27 -0.85 -2.16 2.51
CA PRO A 27 0.10 -1.07 2.70
C PRO A 27 -0.62 0.29 2.74
N VAL A 28 -0.29 1.13 3.73
CA VAL A 28 -0.89 2.47 3.92
C VAL A 28 0.11 3.61 3.82
N LYS A 29 1.42 3.29 3.90
CA LYS A 29 2.50 4.28 3.84
C LYS A 29 3.73 3.65 3.20
N GLY A 30 4.51 4.45 2.48
CA GLY A 30 5.84 4.08 2.01
C GLY A 30 6.84 5.21 2.16
N LYS A 31 8.14 4.87 2.15
CA LYS A 31 9.27 5.80 2.14
C LYS A 31 10.53 5.09 1.63
N GLY A 32 11.01 5.48 0.45
CA GLY A 32 12.10 4.75 -0.21
C GLY A 32 11.68 3.30 -0.48
N SER A 33 12.50 2.34 -0.08
CA SER A 33 12.22 0.90 -0.21
C SER A 33 11.54 0.29 1.03
N ARG A 34 10.91 1.09 1.89
CA ARG A 34 10.16 0.63 3.07
C ARG A 34 8.68 0.93 2.93
N VAL A 35 7.83 -0.01 3.33
CA VAL A 35 6.37 0.11 3.36
C VAL A 35 5.81 -0.32 4.71
N TRP A 36 4.70 0.29 5.14
CA TRP A 36 4.01 -0.03 6.39
C TRP A 36 2.56 -0.40 6.11
N ASP A 37 2.06 -1.43 6.77
CA ASP A 37 0.65 -1.82 6.73
C ASP A 37 -0.22 -1.06 7.75
N GLN A 38 -1.53 -1.32 7.72
CA GLN A 38 -2.52 -0.73 8.62
C GLN A 38 -2.22 -0.98 10.11
N GLN A 39 -1.48 -2.04 10.44
CA GLN A 39 -1.08 -2.41 11.81
C GLN A 39 0.29 -1.81 12.18
N GLY A 40 0.92 -1.06 11.27
CA GLY A 40 2.22 -0.44 11.48
C GLY A 40 3.42 -1.37 11.29
N LYS A 41 3.21 -2.60 10.80
CA LYS A 41 4.32 -3.51 10.51
C LYS A 41 5.08 -3.01 9.28
N GLU A 42 6.41 -2.97 9.41
CA GLU A 42 7.34 -2.54 8.37
C GLU A 42 7.78 -3.71 7.50
N TYR A 43 7.89 -3.46 6.20
CA TYR A 43 8.43 -4.38 5.21
C TYR A 43 9.47 -3.67 4.35
N ILE A 44 10.49 -4.41 3.92
CA ILE A 44 11.40 -3.98 2.85
C ILE A 44 10.78 -4.39 1.52
N ASP A 45 10.55 -3.42 0.63
CA ASP A 45 9.94 -3.62 -0.69
C ASP A 45 11.02 -3.99 -1.72
N PHE A 46 11.12 -5.28 -2.01
CA PHE A 46 11.89 -5.80 -3.16
C PHE A 46 11.02 -6.07 -4.39
N SER A 47 9.71 -5.87 -4.30
CA SER A 47 8.83 -5.96 -5.49
C SER A 47 9.00 -4.73 -6.39
N GLY A 48 9.29 -3.58 -5.77
CA GLY A 48 9.35 -2.30 -6.46
C GLY A 48 8.06 -1.96 -7.20
N GLY A 49 6.91 -2.49 -6.74
CA GLY A 49 5.63 -2.36 -7.46
C GLY A 49 5.70 -2.92 -8.88
N ILE A 50 6.33 -4.09 -9.07
CA ILE A 50 6.65 -4.66 -10.40
C ILE A 50 7.60 -3.72 -11.16
N ALA A 51 8.74 -3.42 -10.51
CA ALA A 51 9.80 -2.54 -11.04
C ALA A 51 9.36 -1.10 -11.42
N VAL A 52 8.20 -0.64 -10.96
CA VAL A 52 7.67 0.71 -11.19
C VAL A 52 8.31 1.74 -10.27
N THR A 53 8.49 1.43 -8.99
CA THR A 53 8.99 2.38 -7.98
C THR A 53 10.52 2.44 -7.95
N ALA A 54 11.15 2.70 -9.10
CA ALA A 54 12.61 2.72 -9.25
C ALA A 54 13.33 3.72 -8.32
N LEU A 55 12.69 4.84 -7.97
CA LEU A 55 13.21 5.83 -7.03
C LEU A 55 12.69 5.62 -5.59
N GLY A 56 12.00 4.51 -5.35
CA GLY A 56 11.30 4.22 -4.10
C GLY A 56 9.97 4.97 -3.97
N THR A 57 9.18 4.56 -2.99
CA THR A 57 7.87 5.15 -2.70
C THR A 57 8.03 6.48 -1.95
N ALA A 58 7.20 7.47 -2.28
CA ALA A 58 7.13 8.75 -1.58
C ALA A 58 8.50 9.45 -1.43
N ILE A 59 9.30 9.42 -2.51
CA ILE A 59 10.61 10.05 -2.53
C ILE A 59 10.48 11.57 -2.33
N ARG A 60 11.28 12.09 -1.38
CA ARG A 60 11.21 13.47 -0.88
C ARG A 60 11.23 14.54 -1.97
N HIS A 61 11.98 14.32 -3.04
CA HIS A 61 12.13 15.30 -4.12
C HIS A 61 10.79 15.59 -4.83
N TRP A 62 9.93 14.58 -4.99
CA TRP A 62 8.66 14.69 -5.70
C TRP A 62 7.51 15.24 -4.85
N LEU A 63 7.68 15.28 -3.53
CA LEU A 63 6.65 15.73 -2.58
C LEU A 63 6.76 17.21 -2.20
N ARG A 64 7.64 17.97 -2.89
CA ARG A 64 7.96 19.38 -2.58
C ARG A 64 7.71 20.34 -3.74
N LEU A 65 7.00 19.88 -4.78
CA LEU A 65 6.47 20.68 -5.88
C LEU A 65 4.98 20.94 -5.64
#